data_AF-A0A416ERG3-F1
#
_entry.id   AF-A0A416ERG3-F1
#
_cell.length_a   1.000
_cell.length_b   1.000
_cell.length_c   1.000
_cell.angle_alpha   90.00
_cell.angle_beta   90.00
_cell.angle_gamma   90.00
#
_symmetry.space_group_name_H-M   'P 1'
#
loop_
_entity.id
_entity.type
_entity.pdbx_description
1 polymer ?
#
loop_
_entity_poly.entity_id
_entity_poly.type
_entity_poly.pdbx_seq_one_letter_code
_entity_poly.pdbx_strand_id
1 'polypeptide(L)'
;MDEWIKEMKRILADLLQCGFSSVRQETLDRLKEMAGIAARLGLHEAEKNFREIHQALSLERHRVLHGESAVMDRVCELNEYLKLCMRRMDYESACEFYKAANGGRENET
;
A
#
# COMPACT_ATOMS: atom_id res chain seq x y z
N MET A 1 -7.77 -7.72 5.42
CA MET A 1 -7.35 -6.83 4.32
C MET A 1 -7.00 -5.44 4.84
N ASP A 2 -7.86 -4.80 5.65
CA ASP A 2 -7.63 -3.47 6.24
C ASP A 2 -6.28 -3.34 6.97
N GLU A 3 -5.97 -4.28 7.87
CA GLU A 3 -4.71 -4.30 8.62
C GLU A 3 -3.47 -4.32 7.70
N TRP A 4 -3.53 -5.09 6.61
CA TRP A 4 -2.44 -5.15 5.64
C TRP A 4 -2.27 -3.86 4.86
N ILE A 5 -3.37 -3.18 4.49
CA ILE A 5 -3.29 -1.86 3.84
C ILE A 5 -2.69 -0.83 4.80
N LYS A 6 -3.04 -0.88 6.09
CA LYS A 6 -2.45 -0.02 7.12
C LYS A 6 -0.95 -0.29 7.29
N GLU A 7 -0.53 -1.55 7.29
CA GLU A 7 0.90 -1.91 7.35
C GLU A 7 1.66 -1.45 6.10
N MET A 8 1.09 -1.63 4.90
CA MET A 8 1.67 -1.12 3.65
C MET A 8 1.88 0.40 3.70
N LYS A 9 0.92 1.16 4.22
CA LYS A 9 1.06 2.61 4.40
C LYS A 9 2.11 2.97 5.44
N ARG A 10 2.24 2.20 6.52
CA ARG A 10 3.27 2.39 7.55
C ARG A 10 4.66 2.23 6.96
N ILE A 11 4.87 1.20 6.15
CA ILE A 11 6.15 0.95 5.47
C ILE A 11 6.52 2.11 4.52
N LEU A 12 5.54 2.69 3.81
CA LEU A 12 5.79 3.86 2.97
C LEU A 12 6.14 5.11 3.77
N ALA A 13 5.48 5.31 4.92
CA ALA A 13 5.81 6.41 5.82
C ALA A 13 7.22 6.25 6.41
N ASP A 14 7.56 5.03 6.85
CA ASP A 14 8.90 4.70 7.34
C ASP A 14 9.96 4.99 6.25
N LEU A 15 9.68 4.61 5.00
CA LEU A 15 10.57 4.84 3.85
C LEU A 15 10.80 6.35 3.60
N LEU A 16 9.73 7.15 3.58
CA LEU A 16 9.82 8.59 3.40
C LEU A 16 10.54 9.28 4.56
N GLN A 17 10.34 8.82 5.79
CA GLN A 17 11.01 9.36 6.97
C GLN A 17 12.52 9.05 6.99
N CYS A 18 12.93 7.86 6.54
CA CYS A 18 14.33 7.46 6.50
C CYS A 18 15.12 8.08 5.35
N GLY A 19 14.44 8.57 4.30
CA GLY A 19 15.04 9.04 3.07
C GLY A 19 15.52 7.90 2.16
N PHE A 20 15.44 8.11 0.84
CA PHE A 20 15.75 7.07 -0.16
C PHE A 20 17.25 6.75 -0.26
N SER A 21 18.13 7.69 0.10
CA SER A 21 19.58 7.52 0.03
C SER A 21 20.18 6.65 1.15
N SER A 22 19.42 6.40 2.23
CA SER A 22 19.90 5.73 3.45
C SER A 22 19.06 4.51 3.85
N VAL A 23 18.38 3.91 2.88
CA VAL A 23 17.49 2.76 3.11
C VAL A 23 18.29 1.54 3.57
N ARG A 24 17.92 1.01 4.75
CA ARG A 24 18.53 -0.19 5.33
C ARG A 24 18.05 -1.45 4.62
N GLN A 25 18.84 -2.53 4.67
CA GLN A 25 18.47 -3.83 4.10
C GLN A 25 17.11 -4.33 4.65
N GLU A 26 16.85 -4.14 5.94
CA GLU A 26 15.57 -4.48 6.58
C GLU A 26 14.37 -3.83 5.89
N THR A 27 14.50 -2.56 5.46
CA THR A 27 13.44 -1.85 4.75
C THR A 27 13.23 -2.42 3.34
N LEU A 28 14.31 -2.80 2.63
CA LEU A 28 14.21 -3.48 1.35
C LEU A 28 13.49 -4.84 1.48
N ASP A 29 13.86 -5.62 2.49
CA ASP A 29 13.23 -6.92 2.74
C ASP A 29 11.73 -6.76 3.04
N ARG A 30 11.35 -5.75 3.83
CA ARG A 30 9.94 -5.40 4.09
C ARG A 30 9.20 -4.99 2.81
N LEU A 31 9.80 -4.20 1.92
CA LEU A 31 9.19 -3.84 0.63
C LEU A 31 8.92 -5.08 -0.24
N LYS A 32 9.88 -6.01 -0.29
CA LYS A 32 9.74 -7.27 -1.01
C LYS A 32 8.66 -8.17 -0.39
N GLU A 33 8.59 -8.23 0.93
CA GLU A 33 7.53 -8.94 1.66
C GLU A 33 6.15 -8.36 1.32
N MET A 34 6.00 -7.03 1.37
CA MET A 34 4.74 -6.37 1.05
C MET A 34 4.28 -6.61 -0.40
N ALA A 35 5.21 -6.68 -1.35
CA ALA A 35 4.86 -7.07 -2.72
C ALA A 35 4.22 -8.47 -2.77
N GLY A 36 4.78 -9.44 -2.03
CA GLY A 36 4.23 -10.79 -1.93
C GLY A 36 2.87 -10.84 -1.24
N ILE A 37 2.68 -10.05 -0.19
CA ILE A 37 1.40 -9.94 0.52
C ILE A 37 0.35 -9.29 -0.38
N ALA A 38 0.69 -8.20 -1.08
CA ALA A 38 -0.18 -7.53 -2.03
C ALA A 38 -0.67 -8.49 -3.13
N ALA A 39 0.24 -9.30 -3.69
CA ALA A 39 -0.09 -10.32 -4.68
C ALA A 39 -1.13 -11.33 -4.16
N ARG A 40 -0.91 -11.86 -2.95
CA ARG A 40 -1.81 -12.83 -2.30
C ARG A 40 -3.18 -12.26 -1.98
N LEU A 41 -3.28 -10.94 -1.80
CA LEU A 41 -4.54 -10.23 -1.55
C LEU A 41 -5.23 -9.76 -2.85
N GLY A 42 -4.63 -10.01 -4.03
CA GLY A 42 -5.15 -9.54 -5.32
C GLY A 42 -4.94 -8.05 -5.58
N LEU A 43 -4.04 -7.39 -4.82
CA LEU A 43 -3.72 -5.98 -4.95
C LEU A 43 -2.57 -5.77 -5.95
N HIS A 44 -2.81 -6.10 -7.22
CA HIS A 44 -1.75 -6.17 -8.24
C HIS A 44 -1.02 -4.83 -8.50
N GLU A 45 -1.72 -3.70 -8.45
CA GLU A 45 -1.05 -2.40 -8.56
C GLU A 45 -0.15 -2.10 -7.35
N ALA A 46 -0.54 -2.54 -6.15
CA ALA A 46 0.32 -2.42 -4.99
C ALA A 46 1.55 -3.32 -5.09
N GLU A 47 1.36 -4.56 -5.53
CA GLU A 47 2.45 -5.51 -5.81
C GLU A 47 3.48 -4.91 -6.79
N LYS A 48 3.00 -4.39 -7.92
CA LYS A 48 3.83 -3.77 -8.95
C LYS A 48 4.65 -2.62 -8.37
N ASN A 49 4.00 -1.66 -7.71
CA ASN A 49 4.68 -0.51 -7.13
C ASN A 49 5.71 -0.92 -6.06
N PHE A 50 5.39 -1.85 -5.17
CA PHE A 50 6.35 -2.33 -4.17
C PHE A 50 7.59 -2.98 -4.82
N ARG A 51 7.41 -3.76 -5.89
CA ARG A 51 8.54 -4.36 -6.63
C ARG A 51 9.40 -3.30 -7.30
N GLU A 52 8.79 -2.31 -7.94
CA GLU A 52 9.50 -1.23 -8.63
C GLU A 52 10.28 -0.34 -7.65
N ILE A 53 9.67 0.03 -6.51
CA ILE A 53 10.34 0.76 -5.43
C ILE A 53 11.52 -0.06 -4.88
N HIS A 54 11.31 -1.34 -4.58
CA HIS A 54 12.38 -2.23 -4.11
C HIS A 54 13.54 -2.33 -5.11
N GLN A 55 13.24 -2.52 -6.41
CA GLN A 55 14.25 -2.60 -7.45
C GLN A 55 15.04 -1.29 -7.58
N ALA A 56 14.35 -0.15 -7.63
CA ALA A 56 15.00 1.15 -7.76
C ALA A 56 15.95 1.43 -6.58
N LEU A 57 15.47 1.23 -5.34
CA LEU A 57 16.29 1.42 -4.13
C LEU A 57 17.46 0.42 -4.04
N SER A 58 17.26 -0.81 -4.50
CA SER A 58 18.33 -1.82 -4.53
C SER A 58 19.43 -1.46 -5.52
N LEU A 59 19.08 -0.88 -6.67
CA LEU A 59 20.02 -0.46 -7.71
C LEU A 59 20.75 0.84 -7.33
N GLU A 60 20.06 1.79 -6.70
CA GLU A 60 20.65 3.05 -6.22
C GLU A 60 21.61 2.86 -5.05
N ARG A 61 21.47 1.79 -4.26
CA ARG A 61 22.45 1.43 -3.23
C ARG A 61 23.87 1.22 -3.79
N HIS A 62 24.00 1.03 -5.10
CA HIS A 62 25.27 0.81 -5.80
C HIS A 62 25.66 1.94 -6.76
N ARG A 63 24.84 2.99 -6.93
CA ARG A 63 25.12 4.13 -7.82
C ARG A 63 24.80 5.44 -7.12
N VAL A 64 25.82 6.28 -6.97
CA VAL A 64 25.79 7.53 -6.17
C VAL A 64 24.83 8.60 -6.67
N LEU A 65 24.20 8.52 -7.85
CA LEU A 65 23.55 9.69 -8.44
C LEU A 65 22.39 9.33 -9.39
N HIS A 66 21.22 9.96 -9.12
CA HIS A 66 20.06 10.22 -10.00
C HIS A 66 18.94 9.17 -10.16
N GLY A 67 18.12 8.93 -9.14
CA GLY A 67 16.79 8.33 -9.35
C GLY A 67 15.70 8.61 -8.30
N GLU A 68 15.93 9.51 -7.33
CA GLU A 68 14.95 9.86 -6.29
C GLU A 68 13.57 10.26 -6.83
N SER A 69 13.51 10.93 -8.00
CA SER A 69 12.23 11.31 -8.63
C SER A 69 11.40 10.08 -9.04
N ALA A 70 12.02 9.06 -9.64
CA ALA A 70 11.29 7.89 -10.12
C ALA A 70 10.80 7.00 -8.96
N VAL A 71 11.58 6.90 -7.89
CA VAL A 71 11.14 6.24 -6.65
C VAL A 71 9.97 7.00 -6.03
N MET A 72 10.06 8.33 -5.98
CA MET A 72 9.01 9.17 -5.40
C MET A 72 7.69 9.05 -6.17
N ASP A 73 7.73 9.01 -7.51
CA ASP A 73 6.55 8.83 -8.34
C ASP A 73 5.82 7.52 -8.00
N ARG A 74 6.57 6.41 -7.84
CA ARG A 74 5.99 5.12 -7.43
C ARG A 74 5.46 5.12 -6.01
N VAL A 75 6.13 5.82 -5.08
CA VAL A 75 5.62 5.98 -3.71
C VAL A 75 4.29 6.77 -3.72
N CYS A 76 4.18 7.81 -4.54
CA CYS A 76 2.95 8.59 -4.71
C CYS A 76 1.82 7.74 -5.29
N GLU A 77 2.06 7.06 -6.42
CA GLU A 77 1.08 6.18 -7.07
C GLU A 77 0.57 5.10 -6.11
N LEU A 78 1.49 4.45 -5.38
CA LEU A 78 1.12 3.44 -4.39
C LEU A 78 0.28 4.01 -3.26
N ASN A 79 0.65 5.16 -2.72
CA ASN A 79 -0.11 5.81 -1.65
C ASN A 79 -1.54 6.18 -2.10
N GLU A 80 -1.69 6.68 -3.33
CA GLU A 80 -3.00 6.97 -3.91
C GLU A 80 -3.84 5.70 -4.07
N TYR A 81 -3.25 4.64 -4.61
CA TYR A 81 -3.91 3.35 -4.74
C TYR A 81 -4.39 2.81 -3.39
N LEU A 82 -3.54 2.83 -2.36
CA LEU A 82 -3.91 2.37 -1.02
C LEU A 82 -5.03 3.22 -0.39
N LYS A 83 -5.05 4.53 -0.62
CA LYS A 83 -6.17 5.40 -0.19
C LYS A 83 -7.48 5.01 -0.87
N LEU A 84 -7.45 4.69 -2.16
CA LEU A 84 -8.64 4.23 -2.89
C LEU A 84 -9.14 2.88 -2.35
N CYS A 85 -8.24 1.94 -2.06
CA CYS A 85 -8.61 0.66 -1.44
C CYS A 85 -9.31 0.87 -0.09
N MET A 86 -8.76 1.72 0.78
CA MET A 86 -9.41 2.04 2.07
C MET A 86 -10.79 2.64 1.87
N ARG A 87 -10.92 3.64 1.00
CA ARG A 87 -12.21 4.31 0.75
C ARG A 87 -13.26 3.35 0.20
N ARG A 88 -12.85 2.40 -0.64
CA ARG A 88 -13.74 1.35 -1.14
C ARG A 88 -14.22 0.46 0.00
N MET A 89 -13.34 0.04 0.89
CA MET A 89 -13.70 -0.77 2.05
C MET A 89 -14.66 -0.04 3.00
N ASP A 90 -14.41 1.25 3.27
CA ASP A 90 -15.30 2.08 4.08
C ASP A 90 -16.72 2.15 3.48
N TYR A 91 -16.80 2.28 2.14
CA TYR A 91 -18.07 2.28 1.43
C TYR A 91 -18.77 0.91 1.48
N GLU A 92 -18.04 -0.18 1.28
CA GLU A 92 -18.56 -1.54 1.38
C GLU A 92 -19.13 -1.80 2.79
N SER A 93 -18.40 -1.45 3.84
CA SER A 93 -18.86 -1.55 5.23
C SER A 93 -20.10 -0.68 5.51
N ALA A 94 -20.13 0.55 4.99
CA ALA A 94 -21.31 1.41 5.13
C ALA A 94 -22.53 0.81 4.42
N CYS A 95 -22.37 0.27 3.21
CA CYS A 95 -23.45 -0.41 2.48
C CYS A 95 -23.98 -1.62 3.24
N GLU A 96 -23.11 -2.45 3.82
CA GLU A 96 -23.50 -3.60 4.64
C GLU A 96 -24.30 -3.16 5.88
N PHE A 97 -23.84 -2.11 6.57
CA PHE A 97 -24.55 -1.52 7.70
C PHE A 97 -25.96 -1.04 7.32
N TYR A 98 -26.10 -0.29 6.22
CA TYR A 98 -27.40 0.19 5.76
C TYR A 98 -28.34 -0.95 5.35
N LYS A 99 -27.82 -1.99 4.69
CA LYS A 99 -28.62 -3.18 4.34
C LYS A 99 -29.11 -3.91 5.59
N ALA A 100 -28.25 -4.10 6.58
CA ALA A 100 -28.62 -4.74 7.84
C ALA A 100 -29.65 -3.91 8.63
N ALA A 101 -29.50 -2.59 8.66
CA ALA A 101 -30.42 -1.69 9.35
C ALA A 101 -31.83 -1.62 8.71
N ASN A 102 -31.92 -1.80 7.39
CA ASN A 102 -33.19 -1.74 6.66
C ASN A 102 -33.86 -3.11 6.48
N GLY A 103 -33.08 -4.20 6.39
CA GLY A 103 -33.63 -5.57 6.30
C GLY A 103 -34.29 -6.07 7.59
N GLY A 104 -34.06 -5.41 8.73
CA GLY A 104 -34.77 -5.67 9.99
C GLY A 104 -36.15 -4.99 10.10
N ARG A 105 -36.45 -4.00 9.24
CA ARG A 105 -37.70 -3.22 9.29
C ARG A 105 -38.84 -3.79 8.46
N GLU A 106 -38.58 -4.76 7.58
CA GLU A 106 -39.60 -5.39 6.74
C GLU A 106 -40.36 -6.53 7.44
N ASN A 107 -39.93 -6.94 8.64
CA ASN A 107 -40.55 -8.05 9.40
C ASN A 107 -41.44 -7.60 10.58
N GLU A 108 -41.75 -6.31 10.71
CA GLU A 108 -42.57 -5.75 11.81
C GLU A 108 -43.92 -5.14 11.36
N THR A 109 -44.44 -5.53 10.18
CA THR A 109 -45.79 -5.15 9.72
C THR A 109 -46.61 -6.38 9.36
#